data_AF-A0A8T3PLJ5-F1
#
_entry.id   AF-A0A8T3PLJ5-F1
#
_cell.length_a   1.000
_cell.length_b   1.000
_cell.length_c   1.000
_cell.angle_alpha   90.00
_cell.angle_beta   90.00
_cell.angle_gamma   90.00
#
_symmetry.space_group_name_H-M   'P 1'
#
loop_
_entity.id
_entity.type
_entity.pdbx_description
1 polymer ?
#
loop_
_entity_poly.entity_id
_entity_poly.type
_entity_poly.pdbx_seq_one_letter_code
_entity_poly.pdbx_strand_id
1 'polypeptide(L)'
;MDILLTNAACTVFVSASFDPNVGGDPVEIFDFTNNGPATTFGVIILHFAGPNPGLMKTVGSGSITIDQFDTKTGASWGHSAALGGLGVGAARYQDTPAFGVNPPLIEAFSSAGGSPILFDTAGNRLATPEVRQQPDITAPDGADTTFFIPGVDPDVTGFPNFFGTSAAAPHAAGVAALMKNLVSSLTPDATYAALKATAIDMDDPSTGGFDTGFDFGTGFGLIQADAALAAPPPPLPPPPPPATTPATATSGPL
;
A
#
# COMPACT_ATOMS: atom_id res chain seq x y z
N MET A 1 5.41 -14.69 -16.94
CA MET A 1 4.23 -15.51 -16.57
C MET A 1 3.09 -14.90 -17.33
N ASP A 2 2.14 -15.70 -17.82
CA ASP A 2 1.02 -15.17 -18.61
C ASP A 2 -0.29 -15.37 -17.83
N ILE A 3 -1.23 -14.46 -18.01
CA ILE A 3 -2.56 -14.53 -17.38
C ILE A 3 -3.59 -14.78 -18.48
N LEU A 4 -4.38 -15.84 -18.36
CA LEU A 4 -5.55 -16.06 -19.19
C LEU A 4 -6.83 -15.86 -18.38
N LEU A 5 -7.76 -15.09 -18.93
CA LEU A 5 -9.14 -15.01 -18.47
C LEU A 5 -9.99 -15.95 -19.31
N THR A 6 -10.81 -16.76 -18.63
CA THR A 6 -11.71 -17.74 -19.24
C THR A 6 -13.12 -17.62 -18.67
N ASN A 7 -14.07 -18.35 -19.24
CA ASN A 7 -15.32 -18.64 -18.52
C ASN A 7 -15.04 -19.39 -17.19
N ALA A 8 -16.02 -19.44 -16.30
CA ALA A 8 -15.89 -20.09 -14.99
C ALA A 8 -15.47 -21.57 -15.05
N ALA A 9 -15.77 -22.28 -16.15
CA ALA A 9 -15.38 -23.68 -16.34
C ALA A 9 -13.94 -23.86 -16.86
N CYS A 10 -13.20 -22.78 -17.12
CA CYS A 10 -11.86 -22.80 -17.71
C CYS A 10 -11.80 -23.50 -19.09
N THR A 11 -12.90 -23.46 -19.85
CA THR A 11 -13.01 -24.12 -21.17
C THR A 11 -13.09 -23.16 -22.34
N VAL A 12 -13.47 -21.91 -22.11
CA VAL A 12 -13.62 -20.88 -23.15
C VAL A 12 -12.72 -19.71 -22.82
N PHE A 13 -11.80 -19.39 -23.73
CA PHE A 13 -10.95 -18.22 -23.66
C PHE A 13 -11.76 -16.93 -23.79
N VAL A 14 -11.45 -15.93 -22.95
CA VAL A 14 -12.09 -14.61 -22.96
C VAL A 14 -11.08 -13.53 -23.33
N SER A 15 -9.96 -13.47 -22.59
CA SER A 15 -8.90 -12.46 -22.77
C SER A 15 -7.60 -12.97 -22.14
N ALA A 16 -6.49 -12.25 -22.32
CA ALA A 16 -5.22 -12.57 -21.69
C ALA A 16 -4.26 -11.39 -21.61
N SER A 17 -3.24 -11.55 -20.77
CA SER A 17 -2.00 -10.79 -20.82
C SER A 17 -0.82 -11.73 -21.08
N PHE A 18 0.09 -11.29 -21.94
CA PHE A 18 1.27 -12.02 -22.42
C PHE A 18 2.52 -11.12 -22.39
N ASP A 19 2.61 -10.23 -21.41
CA ASP A 19 3.69 -9.24 -21.39
C ASP A 19 5.04 -9.94 -21.22
N PRO A 20 6.07 -9.55 -22.02
CA PRO A 20 7.38 -10.16 -21.93
C PRO A 20 8.11 -9.68 -20.68
N ASN A 21 7.92 -10.40 -19.57
CA ASN A 21 8.55 -10.12 -18.27
C ASN A 21 9.82 -10.95 -18.00
N VAL A 22 10.31 -11.73 -18.98
CA VAL A 22 11.55 -12.51 -18.84
C VAL A 22 12.75 -11.56 -18.78
N GLY A 23 13.48 -11.59 -17.66
CA GLY A 23 14.63 -10.71 -17.41
C GLY A 23 14.27 -9.29 -16.97
N GLY A 24 12.97 -9.00 -16.81
CA GLY A 24 12.47 -7.78 -16.18
C GLY A 24 11.97 -8.02 -14.76
N ASP A 25 11.13 -7.11 -14.26
CA ASP A 25 10.45 -7.29 -12.97
C ASP A 25 9.48 -8.48 -13.05
N PRO A 26 9.39 -9.31 -11.99
CA PRO A 26 8.53 -10.51 -11.97
C PRO A 26 7.05 -10.14 -11.72
N VAL A 27 6.51 -9.25 -12.55
CA VAL A 27 5.14 -8.74 -12.49
C VAL A 27 4.46 -8.99 -13.83
N GLU A 28 3.17 -9.32 -13.78
CA GLU A 28 2.27 -9.40 -14.92
C GLU A 28 1.00 -8.63 -14.55
N ILE A 29 0.59 -7.68 -15.38
CA ILE A 29 -0.60 -6.86 -15.14
C ILE A 29 -1.64 -7.23 -16.18
N PHE A 30 -2.87 -7.46 -15.73
CA PHE A 30 -3.99 -7.78 -16.60
C PHE A 30 -5.20 -6.95 -16.21
N ASP A 31 -5.73 -6.19 -17.17
CA ASP A 31 -6.93 -5.38 -17.01
C ASP A 31 -8.07 -5.95 -17.84
N PHE A 32 -9.26 -6.03 -17.24
CA PHE A 32 -10.48 -6.46 -17.92
C PHE A 32 -11.71 -5.78 -17.33
N THR A 33 -12.56 -5.26 -18.21
CA THR A 33 -13.85 -4.68 -17.83
C THR A 33 -14.99 -5.59 -18.27
N ASN A 34 -15.75 -6.09 -17.30
CA ASN A 34 -17.01 -6.76 -17.57
C ASN A 34 -18.13 -5.72 -17.77
N ASN A 35 -18.53 -5.50 -19.03
CA ASN A 35 -19.65 -4.60 -19.37
C ASN A 35 -21.04 -5.23 -19.18
N GLY A 36 -21.10 -6.50 -18.74
CA GLY A 36 -22.33 -7.24 -18.48
C GLY A 36 -22.70 -7.28 -17.00
N PRO A 37 -23.68 -8.13 -16.62
CA PRO A 37 -23.98 -8.38 -15.21
C PRO A 37 -22.78 -9.02 -14.49
N ALA A 38 -22.79 -8.98 -13.16
CA ALA A 38 -21.80 -9.67 -12.33
C ALA A 38 -21.66 -11.14 -12.77
N THR A 39 -20.43 -11.54 -13.09
CA THR A 39 -20.11 -12.81 -13.75
C THR A 39 -18.85 -13.41 -13.14
N THR A 40 -18.86 -14.71 -12.88
CA THR A 40 -17.67 -15.46 -12.46
C THR A 40 -16.82 -15.82 -13.67
N PHE A 41 -15.52 -15.54 -13.59
CA PHE A 41 -14.54 -15.92 -14.60
C PHE A 41 -13.53 -16.90 -14.01
N GLY A 42 -12.92 -17.71 -14.88
CA GLY A 42 -11.74 -18.47 -14.55
C GLY A 42 -10.48 -17.65 -14.82
N VAL A 43 -9.49 -17.74 -13.94
CA VAL A 43 -8.15 -17.17 -14.17
C VAL A 43 -7.17 -18.32 -14.21
N ILE A 44 -6.45 -18.44 -15.33
CA ILE A 44 -5.38 -19.42 -15.50
C ILE A 44 -4.07 -18.66 -15.54
N ILE A 45 -3.13 -19.09 -14.70
CA ILE A 45 -1.79 -18.51 -14.65
C ILE A 45 -0.83 -19.51 -15.27
N LEU A 46 -0.12 -19.07 -16.31
CA LEU A 46 0.80 -19.89 -17.07
C LEU A 46 2.25 -19.51 -16.80
N HIS A 47 3.07 -20.53 -16.56
CA HIS A 47 4.50 -20.40 -16.58
C HIS A 47 5.03 -20.53 -18.01
N PHE A 48 5.28 -19.38 -18.65
CA PHE A 48 5.77 -19.33 -20.03
C PHE A 48 7.24 -19.73 -20.15
N ALA A 49 8.12 -19.10 -19.37
CA ALA A 49 9.57 -19.33 -19.39
C ALA A 49 10.24 -18.84 -18.11
N GLY A 50 11.49 -19.27 -17.92
CA GLY A 50 12.32 -18.90 -16.77
C GLY A 50 12.34 -19.96 -15.66
N PRO A 51 13.02 -19.66 -14.54
CA PRO A 51 12.95 -20.49 -13.34
C PRO A 51 11.52 -20.51 -12.78
N ASN A 52 11.14 -21.63 -12.16
CA ASN A 52 9.85 -21.72 -11.47
C ASN A 52 9.78 -20.65 -10.35
N PRO A 53 8.73 -19.81 -10.30
CA PRO A 53 8.63 -18.72 -9.32
C PRO A 53 8.46 -19.19 -7.87
N GLY A 54 8.01 -20.44 -7.65
CA GLY A 54 7.81 -21.02 -6.32
C GLY A 54 6.59 -20.46 -5.59
N LEU A 55 6.61 -19.18 -5.23
CA LEU A 55 5.46 -18.47 -4.66
C LEU A 55 5.03 -17.36 -5.62
N MET A 56 3.73 -17.23 -5.84
CA MET A 56 3.17 -16.06 -6.48
C MET A 56 2.07 -15.44 -5.63
N LYS A 57 1.87 -14.14 -5.81
CA LYS A 57 0.77 -13.40 -5.21
C LYS A 57 -0.04 -12.74 -6.32
N THR A 58 -1.34 -12.99 -6.31
CA THR A 58 -2.31 -12.27 -7.12
C THR A 58 -2.91 -11.17 -6.27
N VAL A 59 -2.80 -9.93 -6.73
CA VAL A 59 -3.50 -8.78 -6.16
C VAL A 59 -4.50 -8.34 -7.19
N GLY A 60 -5.76 -8.20 -6.81
CA GLY A 60 -6.77 -7.69 -7.71
C GLY A 60 -7.30 -6.36 -7.25
N SER A 61 -7.77 -5.57 -8.21
CA SER A 61 -8.21 -4.19 -8.04
C SER A 61 -9.63 -4.02 -8.57
N GLY A 62 -10.37 -3.09 -7.98
CA GLY A 62 -11.77 -2.83 -8.31
C GLY A 62 -12.76 -3.81 -7.68
N SER A 63 -13.97 -3.86 -8.22
CA SER A 63 -15.08 -4.66 -7.68
C SER A 63 -14.96 -6.14 -8.06
N ILE A 64 -14.02 -6.83 -7.42
CA ILE A 64 -13.76 -8.25 -7.63
C ILE A 64 -13.90 -9.05 -6.34
N THR A 65 -14.16 -10.35 -6.46
CA THR A 65 -14.06 -11.31 -5.36
C THR A 65 -13.26 -12.51 -5.85
N ILE A 66 -12.32 -12.97 -5.03
CA ILE A 66 -11.47 -14.11 -5.34
C ILE A 66 -12.08 -15.35 -4.67
N ASP A 67 -12.67 -16.24 -5.47
CA ASP A 67 -13.37 -17.43 -4.95
C ASP A 67 -12.42 -18.58 -4.58
N GLN A 68 -11.26 -18.66 -5.24
CA GLN A 68 -10.30 -19.75 -5.07
C GLN A 68 -8.92 -19.23 -4.68
N PHE A 69 -8.29 -19.90 -3.72
CA PHE A 69 -6.96 -19.56 -3.21
C PHE A 69 -6.87 -18.13 -2.64
N ASP A 70 -7.99 -17.58 -2.16
CA ASP A 70 -7.99 -16.32 -1.44
C ASP A 70 -7.25 -16.50 -0.11
N THR A 71 -6.07 -15.91 -0.04
CA THR A 71 -5.18 -16.02 1.12
C THR A 71 -5.55 -15.05 2.23
N LYS A 72 -6.47 -14.10 2.00
CA LYS A 72 -6.80 -13.01 2.94
C LYS A 72 -5.54 -12.28 3.45
N THR A 73 -4.54 -12.12 2.58
CA THR A 73 -3.31 -11.36 2.88
C THR A 73 -3.38 -9.97 2.25
N GLY A 74 -2.61 -9.01 2.75
CA GLY A 74 -2.73 -7.61 2.33
C GLY A 74 -2.46 -7.35 0.84
N ALA A 75 -3.03 -6.28 0.31
CA ALA A 75 -2.97 -5.91 -1.11
C ALA A 75 -1.93 -4.81 -1.41
N SER A 76 -1.14 -4.35 -0.43
CA SER A 76 -0.08 -3.36 -0.64
C SER A 76 1.20 -4.03 -1.18
N TRP A 77 1.79 -3.44 -2.22
CA TRP A 77 3.00 -3.91 -2.91
C TRP A 77 3.66 -2.78 -3.70
N GLY A 78 4.88 -3.01 -4.19
CA GLY A 78 5.58 -2.03 -5.01
C GLY A 78 6.01 -0.79 -4.21
N HIS A 79 5.78 0.41 -4.77
CA HIS A 79 6.29 1.65 -4.16
C HIS A 79 5.67 1.98 -2.81
N SER A 80 4.43 1.54 -2.52
CA SER A 80 3.78 1.79 -1.24
C SER A 80 4.42 0.98 -0.10
N ALA A 81 5.13 -0.09 -0.46
CA ALA A 81 5.92 -0.92 0.43
C ALA A 81 7.43 -0.62 0.34
N ALA A 82 7.85 0.51 -0.24
CA ALA A 82 9.28 0.82 -0.42
C ALA A 82 10.00 1.07 0.91
N LEU A 83 11.26 0.64 1.00
CA LEU A 83 12.12 0.97 2.14
C LEU A 83 12.39 2.47 2.14
N GLY A 84 12.18 3.12 3.28
CA GLY A 84 12.32 4.58 3.42
C GLY A 84 11.18 5.39 2.81
N GLY A 85 10.16 4.72 2.24
CA GLY A 85 8.87 5.34 1.96
C GLY A 85 7.99 5.37 3.21
N LEU A 86 6.91 6.13 3.14
CA LEU A 86 5.83 6.13 4.13
C LEU A 86 4.52 5.92 3.36
N GLY A 87 4.05 4.68 3.37
CA GLY A 87 2.78 4.29 2.77
C GLY A 87 1.60 4.84 3.58
N VAL A 88 0.55 5.24 2.89
CA VAL A 88 -0.58 5.96 3.47
C VAL A 88 -1.89 5.23 3.16
N GLY A 89 -2.56 4.75 4.21
CA GLY A 89 -3.95 4.30 4.16
C GLY A 89 -4.93 5.49 4.11
N ALA A 90 -6.18 5.21 3.76
CA ALA A 90 -7.22 6.24 3.65
C ALA A 90 -8.29 6.07 4.73
N ALA A 91 -8.70 7.18 5.34
CA ALA A 91 -9.88 7.25 6.18
C ALA A 91 -10.76 8.40 5.68
N ARG A 92 -12.04 8.14 5.45
CA ARG A 92 -12.97 9.20 5.04
C ARG A 92 -12.99 10.29 6.08
N TYR A 93 -12.88 11.55 5.67
CA TYR A 93 -12.83 12.66 6.63
C TYR A 93 -14.03 12.67 7.60
N GLN A 94 -15.22 12.24 7.15
CA GLN A 94 -16.44 12.14 7.96
C GLN A 94 -16.44 10.99 8.97
N ASP A 95 -15.58 9.98 8.78
CA ASP A 95 -15.42 8.83 9.66
C ASP A 95 -14.23 9.00 10.62
N THR A 96 -13.94 10.25 10.96
CA THR A 96 -12.86 10.65 11.90
C THR A 96 -13.40 11.36 13.15
N PRO A 97 -12.58 11.52 14.21
CA PRO A 97 -13.03 12.13 15.47
C PRO A 97 -13.60 13.54 15.33
N ALA A 98 -13.13 14.33 14.37
CA ALA A 98 -13.67 15.67 14.10
C ALA A 98 -15.17 15.66 13.71
N PHE A 99 -15.68 14.50 13.28
CA PHE A 99 -17.05 14.28 12.85
C PHE A 99 -17.80 13.28 13.76
N GLY A 100 -17.26 13.00 14.95
CA GLY A 100 -17.92 12.21 15.98
C GLY A 100 -17.68 10.70 15.92
N VAL A 101 -16.73 10.24 15.09
CA VAL A 101 -16.37 8.82 14.97
C VAL A 101 -15.04 8.55 15.69
N ASN A 102 -15.09 7.72 16.75
CA ASN A 102 -13.93 7.38 17.57
C ASN A 102 -14.03 5.90 18.04
N PRO A 103 -13.08 5.01 17.69
CA PRO A 103 -11.88 5.28 16.87
C PRO A 103 -12.23 5.66 15.42
N PRO A 104 -11.31 6.32 14.68
CA PRO A 104 -11.50 6.56 13.25
C PRO A 104 -11.61 5.25 12.48
N LEU A 105 -12.32 5.25 11.36
CA LEU A 105 -12.50 4.05 10.51
C LEU A 105 -11.63 4.11 9.26
N ILE A 106 -11.03 2.98 8.91
CA ILE A 106 -10.28 2.79 7.66
C ILE A 106 -11.25 2.59 6.50
N GLU A 107 -10.95 3.17 5.34
CA GLU A 107 -11.68 2.89 4.10
C GLU A 107 -11.50 1.43 3.66
N ALA A 108 -12.60 0.77 3.28
CA ALA A 108 -12.58 -0.67 2.96
C ALA A 108 -11.72 -1.02 1.74
N PHE A 109 -11.44 -0.05 0.87
CA PHE A 109 -10.53 -0.21 -0.28
C PHE A 109 -9.05 0.00 0.09
N SER A 110 -8.76 0.52 1.29
CA SER A 110 -7.40 0.80 1.72
C SER A 110 -6.59 -0.50 1.78
N SER A 111 -5.48 -0.54 1.04
CA SER A 111 -4.71 -1.77 0.88
C SER A 111 -3.86 -2.05 2.12
N ALA A 112 -4.18 -3.13 2.84
CA ALA A 112 -3.37 -3.64 3.94
C ALA A 112 -2.00 -4.14 3.44
N GLY A 113 -0.97 -4.15 4.29
CA GLY A 113 0.35 -4.67 3.97
C GLY A 113 0.63 -6.09 4.43
N GLY A 114 1.86 -6.35 4.88
CA GLY A 114 2.28 -7.68 5.31
C GLY A 114 2.73 -8.62 4.17
N SER A 115 2.74 -8.14 2.92
CA SER A 115 3.30 -8.89 1.80
C SER A 115 4.82 -9.06 1.96
N PRO A 116 5.34 -10.31 1.98
CA PRO A 116 6.77 -10.53 2.15
C PRO A 116 7.54 -10.23 0.86
N ILE A 117 8.69 -9.59 1.01
CA ILE A 117 9.70 -9.41 -0.03
C ILE A 117 10.65 -10.59 0.06
N LEU A 118 10.77 -11.33 -1.05
CA LEU A 118 11.50 -12.61 -1.09
C LEU A 118 12.86 -12.51 -1.76
N PHE A 119 13.13 -11.44 -2.51
CA PHE A 119 14.32 -11.29 -3.33
C PHE A 119 14.96 -9.92 -3.11
N ASP A 120 16.28 -9.86 -3.21
CA ASP A 120 17.03 -8.59 -3.26
C ASP A 120 16.94 -7.94 -4.66
N THR A 121 17.54 -6.76 -4.81
CA THR A 121 17.56 -6.02 -6.09
C THR A 121 18.42 -6.67 -7.17
N ALA A 122 19.23 -7.67 -6.84
CA ALA A 122 19.99 -8.48 -7.78
C ALA A 122 19.26 -9.79 -8.16
N GLY A 123 18.05 -10.01 -7.63
CA GLY A 123 17.25 -11.21 -7.88
C GLY A 123 17.64 -12.42 -7.04
N ASN A 124 18.52 -12.28 -6.04
CA ASN A 124 18.85 -13.39 -5.14
C ASN A 124 17.75 -13.55 -4.10
N ARG A 125 17.38 -14.80 -3.81
CA ARG A 125 16.40 -15.09 -2.76
C ARG A 125 17.00 -14.76 -1.39
N LEU A 126 16.25 -13.99 -0.59
CA LEU A 126 16.62 -13.67 0.77
C LEU A 126 16.57 -14.92 1.66
N ALA A 127 17.57 -15.07 2.55
CA ALA A 127 17.59 -16.15 3.54
C ALA A 127 16.40 -16.05 4.51
N THR A 128 15.98 -14.82 4.81
CA THR A 128 14.79 -14.50 5.58
C THR A 128 13.97 -13.49 4.79
N PRO A 129 12.69 -13.79 4.45
CA PRO A 129 11.81 -12.81 3.85
C PRO A 129 11.72 -11.52 4.65
N GLU A 130 11.73 -10.37 3.98
CA GLU A 130 11.53 -9.07 4.62
C GLU A 130 10.04 -8.73 4.59
N VAL A 131 9.44 -8.45 5.75
CA VAL A 131 8.08 -7.90 5.84
C VAL A 131 8.21 -6.48 6.38
N ARG A 132 7.79 -5.51 5.58
CA ARG A 132 7.84 -4.09 5.94
C ARG A 132 6.56 -3.67 6.64
N GLN A 133 6.71 -2.85 7.68
CA GLN A 133 5.60 -2.21 8.37
C GLN A 133 5.01 -1.10 7.48
N GLN A 134 4.16 -1.50 6.55
CA GLN A 134 3.46 -0.62 5.62
C GLN A 134 1.99 -1.09 5.49
N PRO A 135 1.02 -0.20 5.19
CA PRO A 135 1.16 1.25 5.26
C PRO A 135 1.61 1.71 6.66
N ASP A 136 2.37 2.80 6.74
CA ASP A 136 2.92 3.32 8.00
C ASP A 136 1.85 4.10 8.77
N ILE A 137 0.97 4.83 8.06
CA ILE A 137 -0.04 5.71 8.66
C ILE A 137 -1.32 5.69 7.84
N THR A 138 -2.38 6.26 8.40
CA THR A 138 -3.62 6.60 7.70
C THR A 138 -3.81 8.12 7.67
N ALA A 139 -4.36 8.64 6.58
CA ALA A 139 -4.68 10.06 6.45
C ALA A 139 -6.08 10.29 5.84
N PRO A 140 -6.66 11.49 6.02
CA PRO A 140 -7.99 11.79 5.52
C PRO A 140 -8.09 11.74 3.99
N ASP A 141 -9.18 11.19 3.48
CA ASP A 141 -9.63 11.33 2.10
C ASP A 141 -11.08 11.82 2.01
N GLY A 142 -11.59 11.96 0.78
CA GLY A 142 -12.96 12.37 0.52
C GLY A 142 -13.22 13.86 0.73
N ALA A 143 -12.18 14.69 0.81
CA ALA A 143 -12.34 16.15 0.93
C ALA A 143 -12.68 16.79 -0.43
N ASP A 144 -13.23 18.00 -0.38
CA ASP A 144 -13.59 18.80 -1.56
C ASP A 144 -12.38 19.14 -2.44
N THR A 145 -12.60 19.13 -3.75
CA THR A 145 -11.64 19.52 -4.77
C THR A 145 -12.31 20.26 -5.91
N THR A 146 -11.56 21.16 -6.54
CA THR A 146 -11.98 21.88 -7.74
C THR A 146 -11.36 21.31 -9.02
N PHE A 147 -10.55 20.26 -8.91
CA PHE A 147 -9.73 19.76 -10.01
C PHE A 147 -10.40 18.67 -10.83
N PHE A 148 -11.15 17.76 -10.19
CA PHE A 148 -11.77 16.60 -10.86
C PHE A 148 -13.26 16.86 -11.15
N ILE A 149 -13.53 17.72 -12.15
CA ILE A 149 -14.90 18.11 -12.55
C ILE A 149 -15.22 17.53 -13.95
N PRO A 150 -16.39 16.88 -14.16
CA PRO A 150 -17.41 16.57 -13.14
C PRO A 150 -16.91 15.46 -12.20
N GLY A 151 -17.20 15.61 -10.91
CA GLY A 151 -16.86 14.61 -9.90
C GLY A 151 -18.08 14.21 -9.08
N VAL A 152 -17.86 13.48 -8.00
CA VAL A 152 -18.92 13.02 -7.09
C VAL A 152 -19.02 13.93 -5.87
N ASP A 153 -20.23 14.27 -5.44
CA ASP A 153 -20.52 15.11 -4.27
C ASP A 153 -21.50 14.37 -3.34
N PRO A 154 -21.05 13.28 -2.68
CA PRO A 154 -21.87 12.52 -1.74
C PRO A 154 -22.20 13.27 -0.45
N ASP A 155 -21.45 14.31 -0.08
CA ASP A 155 -21.72 15.14 1.10
C ASP A 155 -22.64 16.34 0.83
N VAL A 156 -22.98 16.59 -0.45
CA VAL A 156 -23.96 17.58 -0.91
C VAL A 156 -23.55 19.01 -0.55
N THR A 157 -22.24 19.27 -0.53
CA THR A 157 -21.66 20.59 -0.26
C THR A 157 -21.66 21.50 -1.49
N GLY A 158 -21.89 20.94 -2.68
CA GLY A 158 -21.80 21.63 -3.97
C GLY A 158 -20.40 21.58 -4.58
N PHE A 159 -19.43 20.91 -3.94
CA PHE A 159 -18.08 20.72 -4.43
C PHE A 159 -17.78 19.23 -4.59
N PRO A 160 -17.19 18.80 -5.70
CA PRO A 160 -16.82 17.39 -5.84
C PRO A 160 -15.76 16.97 -4.83
N ASN A 161 -15.92 15.80 -4.21
CA ASN A 161 -14.93 15.20 -3.33
C ASN A 161 -13.90 14.35 -4.11
N PHE A 162 -12.68 14.23 -3.58
CA PHE A 162 -11.64 13.31 -4.08
C PHE A 162 -11.32 12.21 -3.07
N PHE A 163 -11.47 10.96 -3.49
CA PHE A 163 -11.34 9.76 -2.64
C PHE A 163 -10.10 8.94 -3.00
N GLY A 164 -9.73 8.05 -2.09
CA GLY A 164 -8.68 7.06 -2.27
C GLY A 164 -7.45 7.34 -1.43
N THR A 165 -6.57 6.34 -1.35
CA THR A 165 -5.21 6.52 -0.82
C THR A 165 -4.43 7.58 -1.62
N SER A 166 -4.77 7.78 -2.90
CA SER A 166 -4.29 8.89 -3.74
C SER A 166 -4.67 10.29 -3.23
N ALA A 167 -5.78 10.41 -2.49
CA ALA A 167 -6.20 11.64 -1.83
C ALA A 167 -5.64 11.74 -0.39
N ALA A 168 -5.52 10.62 0.31
CA ALA A 168 -4.91 10.56 1.64
C ALA A 168 -3.41 10.91 1.63
N ALA A 169 -2.64 10.37 0.68
CA ALA A 169 -1.21 10.61 0.55
C ALA A 169 -0.83 12.11 0.46
N PRO A 170 -1.46 12.94 -0.40
CA PRO A 170 -1.16 14.37 -0.43
C PRO A 170 -1.61 15.13 0.82
N HIS A 171 -2.65 14.68 1.55
CA HIS A 171 -2.97 15.27 2.87
C HIS A 171 -1.84 15.03 3.87
N ALA A 172 -1.32 13.80 3.96
CA ALA A 172 -0.15 13.50 4.79
C ALA A 172 1.10 14.30 4.35
N ALA A 173 1.33 14.41 3.04
CA ALA A 173 2.42 15.21 2.50
C ALA A 173 2.28 16.71 2.84
N GLY A 174 1.05 17.23 2.86
CA GLY A 174 0.75 18.60 3.27
C GLY A 174 1.13 18.86 4.74
N VAL A 175 0.78 17.94 5.65
CA VAL A 175 1.21 18.01 7.06
C VAL A 175 2.73 17.96 7.17
N ALA A 176 3.38 17.02 6.48
CA ALA A 176 4.84 16.93 6.44
C ALA A 176 5.51 18.22 5.93
N ALA A 177 4.93 18.87 4.92
CA ALA A 177 5.42 20.14 4.39
C ALA A 177 5.28 21.28 5.41
N LEU A 178 4.18 21.33 6.16
CA LEU A 178 3.99 22.29 7.26
C LEU A 178 5.03 22.07 8.37
N MET A 179 5.28 20.81 8.75
CA MET A 179 6.31 20.47 9.74
C MET A 179 7.70 20.91 9.28
N LYS A 180 8.04 20.65 8.00
CA LYS A 180 9.30 21.07 7.39
C LYS A 180 9.44 22.60 7.29
N ASN A 181 8.33 23.30 7.10
CA ASN A 181 8.31 24.76 7.10
C ASN A 181 8.58 25.35 8.49
N LEU A 182 8.04 24.73 9.55
CA LEU A 182 8.31 25.12 10.94
C LEU A 182 9.74 24.79 11.36
N VAL A 183 10.25 23.63 10.94
CA VAL A 183 11.59 23.14 11.30
C VAL A 183 12.35 22.80 10.01
N SER A 184 13.10 23.77 9.49
CA SER A 184 13.82 23.60 8.21
C SER A 184 14.85 22.48 8.22
N SER A 185 15.38 22.11 9.39
CA SER A 185 16.32 20.99 9.58
C SER A 185 15.64 19.61 9.73
N LEU A 186 14.31 19.55 9.75
CA LEU A 186 13.56 18.30 9.96
C LEU A 186 13.90 17.27 8.88
N THR A 187 14.33 16.08 9.30
CA THR A 187 14.65 14.96 8.41
C THR A 187 13.40 14.15 8.07
N PRO A 188 13.37 13.41 6.95
CA PRO A 188 12.26 12.51 6.64
C PRO A 188 11.94 11.56 7.79
N ASP A 189 12.95 10.94 8.41
CA ASP A 189 12.74 10.01 9.53
C ASP A 189 12.11 10.70 10.75
N ALA A 190 12.53 11.92 11.06
CA ALA A 190 11.96 12.68 12.17
C ALA A 190 10.50 13.09 11.86
N THR A 191 10.20 13.44 10.61
CA THR A 191 8.82 13.66 10.16
C THR A 191 7.97 12.41 10.32
N TYR A 192 8.46 11.26 9.85
CA TYR A 192 7.74 9.99 9.92
C TYR A 192 7.51 9.55 11.37
N ALA A 193 8.53 9.69 12.21
CA ALA A 193 8.41 9.38 13.64
C ALA A 193 7.38 10.27 14.34
N ALA A 194 7.36 11.58 14.05
CA ALA A 194 6.37 12.49 14.62
C ALA A 194 4.94 12.16 14.14
N LEU A 195 4.74 11.95 12.83
CA LEU A 195 3.42 11.58 12.29
C LEU A 195 2.87 10.30 12.94
N LYS A 196 3.72 9.27 13.11
CA LYS A 196 3.35 8.01 13.76
C LYS A 196 3.09 8.17 15.25
N ALA A 197 3.96 8.87 15.96
CA ALA A 197 3.85 9.01 17.42
C ALA A 197 2.65 9.84 17.87
N THR A 198 2.12 10.71 17.00
CA THR A 198 0.96 11.56 17.29
C THR A 198 -0.33 11.09 16.63
N ALA A 199 -0.30 9.99 15.88
CA ALA A 199 -1.48 9.45 15.24
C ALA A 199 -2.51 8.96 16.29
N ILE A 200 -3.78 9.05 15.94
CA ILE A 200 -4.86 8.39 16.68
C ILE A 200 -4.90 6.94 16.22
N ASP A 201 -4.73 6.02 17.16
CA ASP A 201 -4.79 4.58 16.92
C ASP A 201 -6.10 4.17 16.26
N MET A 202 -6.03 3.23 15.33
CA MET A 202 -7.17 2.73 14.56
C MET A 202 -7.24 1.21 14.67
N ASP A 203 -8.39 0.64 14.32
CA ASP A 203 -8.60 -0.80 14.38
C ASP A 203 -8.54 -1.41 12.97
N ASP A 204 -7.82 -2.52 12.80
CA ASP A 204 -7.90 -3.31 11.57
C ASP A 204 -9.17 -4.19 11.62
N PRO A 205 -10.19 -3.92 10.79
CA PRO A 205 -11.42 -4.71 10.84
C PRO A 205 -11.23 -6.18 10.43
N SER A 206 -10.05 -6.56 9.92
CA SER A 206 -9.70 -7.93 9.57
C SER A 206 -9.10 -8.75 10.72
N THR A 207 -8.74 -8.11 11.83
CA THR A 207 -8.23 -8.76 13.04
C THR A 207 -9.33 -8.89 14.11
N GLY A 208 -8.99 -9.54 15.23
CA GLY A 208 -9.94 -9.81 16.30
C GLY A 208 -9.74 -8.89 17.50
N GLY A 209 -10.68 -7.97 17.71
CA GLY A 209 -10.59 -6.98 18.79
C GLY A 209 -9.70 -5.80 18.40
N PHE A 210 -9.64 -4.79 19.26
CA PHE A 210 -8.91 -3.55 18.97
C PHE A 210 -7.40 -3.77 18.92
N ASP A 211 -6.78 -3.53 17.76
CA ASP A 211 -5.32 -3.47 17.62
C ASP A 211 -4.75 -2.23 18.32
N THR A 212 -3.63 -2.37 19.04
CA THR A 212 -2.96 -1.22 19.67
C THR A 212 -1.61 -0.96 19.03
N GLY A 213 -1.43 0.24 18.46
CA GLY A 213 -0.20 0.65 17.80
C GLY A 213 -0.16 0.25 16.33
N PHE A 214 0.91 -0.39 15.89
CA PHE A 214 1.02 -0.77 14.48
C PHE A 214 0.19 -2.02 14.16
N ASP A 215 -0.66 -1.91 13.15
CA ASP A 215 -1.26 -3.03 12.43
C ASP A 215 -1.07 -2.87 10.90
N PHE A 216 -1.34 -3.94 10.14
CA PHE A 216 -1.13 -3.92 8.68
C PHE A 216 -2.27 -3.30 7.87
N GLY A 217 -3.44 -3.05 8.46
CA GLY A 217 -4.60 -2.42 7.81
C GLY A 217 -4.58 -0.89 7.91
N THR A 218 -4.15 -0.35 9.04
CA THR A 218 -4.25 1.07 9.40
C THR A 218 -2.91 1.75 9.70
N GLY A 219 -1.83 0.97 9.80
CA GLY A 219 -0.51 1.45 10.16
C GLY A 219 -0.44 1.82 11.64
N PHE A 220 0.14 2.98 11.96
CA PHE A 220 0.09 3.56 13.31
C PHE A 220 -1.19 4.40 13.55
N GLY A 221 -2.16 4.36 12.63
CA GLY A 221 -3.43 5.07 12.73
C GLY A 221 -3.50 6.42 12.02
N LEU A 222 -4.54 7.20 12.34
CA LEU A 222 -4.90 8.46 11.68
C LEU A 222 -4.00 9.61 12.13
N ILE A 223 -3.25 10.22 11.21
CA ILE A 223 -2.39 11.38 11.54
C ILE A 223 -3.19 12.55 12.11
N GLN A 224 -2.58 13.26 13.06
CA GLN A 224 -3.12 14.48 13.66
C GLN A 224 -2.21 15.66 13.34
N ALA A 225 -2.64 16.56 12.45
CA ALA A 225 -1.81 17.66 11.97
C ALA A 225 -1.41 18.62 13.09
N ASP A 226 -2.34 18.98 13.96
CA ASP A 226 -2.12 19.84 15.12
C ASP A 226 -1.13 19.23 16.12
N ALA A 227 -1.30 17.96 16.46
CA ALA A 227 -0.40 17.25 17.37
C ALA A 227 1.01 17.07 16.76
N ALA A 228 1.10 16.72 15.47
CA ALA A 228 2.38 16.56 14.77
C ALA A 228 3.15 17.89 14.65
N LEU A 229 2.46 19.02 14.45
CA LEU A 229 3.07 20.34 14.40
C LEU A 229 3.47 20.87 15.79
N ALA A 230 2.77 20.44 16.85
CA ALA A 230 3.10 20.78 18.23
C ALA A 230 4.17 19.86 18.85
N ALA A 231 4.43 18.70 18.24
CA ALA A 231 5.39 17.73 18.75
C ALA A 231 6.83 18.31 18.73
N PRO A 232 7.61 18.12 19.81
CA PRO A 232 9.04 18.40 19.74
C PRO A 232 9.67 17.46 18.69
N PRO A 233 10.69 17.90 17.93
CA PRO A 233 11.34 17.05 16.96
C PRO A 233 11.83 15.77 17.66
N PRO A 234 11.42 14.57 17.20
CA PRO A 234 11.80 13.33 17.86
C PRO A 234 13.32 13.16 17.80
N PRO A 235 13.92 12.49 18.79
CA PRO A 235 15.34 12.16 18.74
C PRO A 235 15.63 11.40 17.44
N LEU A 236 16.71 11.79 16.75
CA LEU A 236 17.11 11.17 15.49
C LEU A 236 17.24 9.65 15.68
N PRO A 237 16.74 8.83 14.73
CA PRO A 237 16.98 7.40 14.79
C PRO A 237 18.49 7.14 14.76
N PRO A 238 18.95 6.02 15.36
CA PRO A 238 20.33 5.61 15.20
C PRO A 238 20.66 5.45 13.71
N PRO A 239 21.89 5.80 13.29
CA PRO A 239 22.28 5.68 11.89
C PRO A 239 22.04 4.24 11.40
N PRO A 240 21.66 4.05 10.13
CA PRO A 240 21.47 2.72 9.58
C PRO A 240 22.74 1.89 9.79
N PRO A 241 22.62 0.56 9.98
CA PRO A 241 23.78 -0.32 10.05
C PRO A 241 24.71 -0.06 8.86
N PRO A 242 26.05 -0.09 9.04
CA PRO A 242 26.97 0.06 7.93
C PRO A 242 26.59 -0.93 6.82
N ALA A 243 26.46 -0.43 5.59
CA ALA A 243 26.25 -1.28 4.43
C ALA A 243 27.32 -2.39 4.47
N THR A 244 26.89 -3.65 4.53
CA THR A 244 27.81 -4.79 4.46
C THR A 244 28.57 -4.65 3.15
N THR A 245 29.86 -4.38 3.24
CA THR A 245 30.72 -4.25 2.08
C THR A 245 30.68 -5.59 1.35
N PRO A 246 30.38 -5.63 0.03
CA PRO A 246 30.45 -6.88 -0.71
C PRO A 246 31.83 -7.49 -0.50
N ALA A 247 31.87 -8.74 -0.04
CA ALA A 247 33.11 -9.48 0.11
C ALA A 247 33.86 -9.42 -1.23
N THR A 248 35.07 -8.86 -1.21
CA THR A 248 35.92 -8.79 -2.40
C THR A 248 36.19 -10.21 -2.84
N ALA A 249 35.57 -10.63 -3.95
CA ALA A 249 35.88 -11.90 -4.58
C ALA A 249 37.37 -11.86 -4.97
N THR A 250 38.18 -12.62 -4.24
CA THR A 250 39.58 -12.82 -4.60
C THR A 250 39.59 -13.71 -5.85
N SER A 251 40.00 -13.15 -6.98
CA SER A 251 40.27 -13.93 -8.19
C SER A 251 41.49 -14.82 -7.93
N GLY A 252 41.28 -16.13 -7.82
CA GLY A 252 42.35 -17.13 -7.84
C GLY A 252 43.07 -17.14 -9.18
N PRO A 253 44.38 -17.45 -9.23
CA PRO A 253 45.16 -17.43 -10.45
C PRO A 253 44.76 -18.58 -11.38
N LEU A 254 44.85 -18.29 -12.69
CA LEU A 254 44.60 -19.18 -13.83
C LEU A 254 45.48 -20.43 -13.82
#